data_AF-A0AAU3R2M2-F1
#
_entry.id   AF-A0AAU3R2M2-F1
#
_cell.length_a   1.000
_cell.length_b   1.000
_cell.length_c   1.000
_cell.angle_alpha   90.00
_cell.angle_beta   90.00
_cell.angle_gamma   90.00
#
_symmetry.space_group_name_H-M   'P 1'
#
loop_
_entity.id
_entity.type
_entity.pdbx_description
1 polymer ?
#
loop_
_entity_poly.entity_id
_entity_poly.type
_entity_poly.pdbx_seq_one_letter_code
_entity_poly.pdbx_strand_id
1 'polypeptide(L)'
;MAQIDRASGVPATTAQRLVRGQVSLRRENAEKILRVPLNVRVTLGDVSACGATRRVRALYALGHFNWEIAQVAGVSRDAVCNLVLGRWSTLEVSADDGIRAAYDQLSMRAGGSWKTRKLAEQNGWAPPLAWDDDTIDDPAAVPDRGEQVPRFVELAENGFELEERHGFTREQAAARLGVSRGVLQKAMGQYRAAQSEAGTPDAYVTRERTMSQNQMEEAA
;
A
#
# COMPACT_ATOMS: atom_id res chain seq x y z
N MET A 1 22.89 2.59 -17.20
CA MET A 1 23.86 1.53 -17.60
C MET A 1 25.26 1.75 -17.00
N ALA A 2 25.73 2.99 -16.87
CA ALA A 2 27.09 3.31 -16.38
C ALA A 2 27.50 2.69 -15.03
N GLN A 3 26.56 2.34 -14.15
CA GLN A 3 26.87 1.80 -12.84
C GLN A 3 27.23 0.31 -12.83
N ILE A 4 26.54 -0.52 -13.62
CA ILE A 4 26.89 -1.94 -13.74
C ILE A 4 28.26 -2.06 -14.37
N ASP A 5 28.57 -1.22 -15.35
CA ASP A 5 29.89 -1.14 -15.99
C ASP A 5 30.98 -0.81 -14.97
N ARG A 6 30.73 0.22 -14.14
CA ARG A 6 31.65 0.64 -13.07
C ARG A 6 31.82 -0.43 -12.00
N ALA A 7 30.74 -1.10 -11.60
CA ALA A 7 30.76 -2.10 -10.52
C ALA A 7 31.35 -3.45 -10.97
N SER A 8 31.11 -3.86 -12.22
CA SER A 8 31.62 -5.12 -12.79
C SER A 8 32.98 -4.99 -13.46
N GLY A 9 33.42 -3.76 -13.78
CA GLY A 9 34.60 -3.50 -14.60
C GLY A 9 34.43 -3.92 -16.07
N VAL A 10 33.20 -4.20 -16.51
CA VAL A 10 32.90 -4.59 -17.89
C VAL A 10 32.61 -3.35 -18.74
N PRO A 11 33.04 -3.30 -20.03
CA PRO A 11 32.74 -2.15 -20.90
C PRO A 11 31.24 -1.95 -21.14
N ALA A 12 30.78 -0.69 -21.18
CA ALA A 12 29.37 -0.30 -21.38
C ALA A 12 28.70 -0.90 -22.62
N THR A 13 29.48 -1.07 -23.69
CA THR A 13 29.03 -1.70 -24.94
C THR A 13 28.63 -3.16 -24.75
N THR A 14 29.23 -3.85 -23.76
CA THR A 14 28.98 -5.25 -23.46
C THR A 14 27.71 -5.41 -22.63
N ALA A 15 27.49 -4.57 -21.62
CA ALA A 15 26.23 -4.53 -20.86
C ALA A 15 25.04 -4.13 -21.75
N GLN A 16 25.23 -3.16 -22.65
CA GLN A 16 24.19 -2.71 -23.57
C GLN A 16 23.74 -3.80 -24.56
N ARG A 17 24.64 -4.68 -24.99
CA ARG A 17 24.32 -5.82 -25.87
C ARG A 17 23.46 -6.87 -25.15
N LEU A 18 23.75 -7.14 -23.86
CA LEU A 18 22.95 -8.03 -23.04
C LEU A 18 21.52 -7.49 -22.85
N VAL A 19 21.37 -6.20 -22.54
CA VAL A 19 20.04 -5.57 -22.42
C VAL A 19 19.25 -5.61 -23.72
N ARG A 20 19.92 -5.51 -24.87
CA ARG A 20 19.31 -5.65 -26.19
C ARG A 20 19.03 -7.11 -26.59
N GLY A 21 19.23 -8.07 -25.69
CA GLY A 21 18.88 -9.48 -25.89
C GLY A 21 19.96 -10.35 -26.54
N GLN A 22 21.20 -9.87 -26.68
CA GLN A 22 22.29 -10.75 -27.14
C GLN A 22 22.80 -11.62 -25.99
N VAL A 23 22.68 -12.95 -26.16
CA VAL A 23 22.97 -13.95 -25.12
C VAL A 23 24.41 -14.48 -25.12
N SER A 24 25.24 -14.11 -26.10
CA SER A 24 26.63 -14.58 -26.18
C SER A 24 27.62 -13.62 -25.52
N LEU A 25 28.20 -14.04 -24.40
CA LEU A 25 29.21 -13.30 -23.66
C LEU A 25 30.39 -14.21 -23.31
N ARG A 26 31.60 -13.64 -23.21
CA ARG A 26 32.74 -14.35 -22.62
C ARG A 26 32.45 -14.68 -21.15
N ARG A 27 32.76 -15.92 -20.74
CA ARG A 27 32.55 -16.42 -19.38
C ARG A 27 33.08 -15.47 -18.30
N GLU A 28 34.27 -14.93 -18.49
CA GLU A 28 34.90 -13.98 -17.56
C GLU A 28 34.03 -12.74 -17.31
N ASN A 29 33.43 -12.17 -18.36
CA ASN A 29 32.54 -11.01 -18.20
C ASN A 29 31.21 -11.40 -17.54
N ALA A 30 30.73 -12.63 -17.75
CA ALA A 30 29.52 -13.12 -17.10
C ALA A 30 29.74 -13.22 -15.59
N GLU A 31 30.87 -13.80 -15.17
CA GLU A 31 31.24 -13.94 -13.77
C GLU A 31 31.42 -12.57 -13.08
N LYS A 32 31.99 -11.58 -13.79
CA LYS A 32 32.10 -10.20 -13.29
C LYS A 32 30.74 -9.53 -13.10
N ILE A 33 29.80 -9.70 -14.03
CA ILE A 33 28.45 -9.12 -13.93
C ILE A 33 27.65 -9.82 -12.82
N LEU A 34 27.69 -11.15 -12.74
CA LEU A 34 26.94 -11.93 -11.74
C LEU A 34 27.44 -11.70 -10.30
N ARG A 35 28.69 -11.26 -10.12
CA ARG A 35 29.22 -10.89 -8.81
C ARG A 35 28.78 -9.50 -8.35
N VAL A 36 28.18 -8.67 -9.22
CA VAL A 36 27.72 -7.35 -8.81
C VAL A 36 26.61 -7.52 -7.78
N PRO A 37 26.78 -7.02 -6.55
CA PRO A 37 25.76 -7.13 -5.52
C PRO A 37 24.49 -6.40 -5.96
N LEU A 38 23.37 -7.15 -6.05
CA LEU A 38 22.07 -6.64 -6.52
C LEU A 38 21.37 -5.73 -5.49
N ASN A 39 21.88 -5.67 -4.26
CA ASN A 39 21.40 -4.80 -3.19
C ASN A 39 22.03 -3.39 -3.23
N VAL A 40 22.82 -3.06 -4.26
CA VAL A 40 23.38 -1.72 -4.43
C VAL A 40 22.43 -0.87 -5.27
N ARG A 41 21.89 0.19 -4.66
CA ARG A 41 20.97 1.10 -5.33
C ARG A 41 21.62 1.80 -6.51
N VAL A 42 20.84 2.02 -7.57
CA VAL A 42 21.30 2.75 -8.75
C VAL A 42 21.51 4.23 -8.40
N THR A 43 22.70 4.77 -8.66
CA THR A 43 23.12 6.15 -8.41
C THR A 43 23.17 6.99 -9.69
N LEU A 44 23.02 6.38 -10.87
CA LEU A 44 23.09 7.07 -12.16
C LEU A 44 22.10 6.51 -13.19
N GLY A 45 21.39 7.43 -13.86
CA GLY A 45 20.45 7.14 -14.94
C GLY A 45 19.00 7.07 -14.46
N ASP A 46 18.20 6.27 -15.16
CA ASP A 46 16.78 6.09 -14.85
C ASP A 46 16.55 4.82 -14.02
N VAL A 47 15.64 4.91 -13.06
CA VAL A 47 15.15 3.81 -12.22
C VAL A 47 13.66 3.58 -12.46
N SER A 48 13.15 2.44 -11.99
CA SER A 48 11.71 2.15 -12.04
C SER A 48 10.92 3.19 -11.25
N ALA A 49 9.83 3.69 -11.83
CA ALA A 49 8.93 4.61 -11.15
C ALA A 49 7.98 3.94 -10.16
N CYS A 50 7.97 2.61 -10.07
CA CYS A 50 7.04 1.85 -9.24
C CYS A 50 7.04 2.32 -7.78
N GLY A 51 8.23 2.37 -7.17
CA GLY A 51 8.41 2.83 -5.80
C GLY A 51 8.02 4.28 -5.58
N ALA A 52 8.48 5.18 -6.45
CA ALA A 52 8.13 6.61 -6.40
C ALA A 52 6.61 6.83 -6.52
N THR A 53 5.95 6.13 -7.46
CA THR A 53 4.49 6.19 -7.62
C THR A 53 3.76 5.73 -6.37
N ARG A 54 4.19 4.62 -5.74
CA ARG A 54 3.59 4.12 -4.50
C ARG A 54 3.75 5.12 -3.35
N ARG A 55 4.95 5.66 -3.15
CA ARG A 55 5.23 6.69 -2.14
C ARG A 55 4.36 7.94 -2.34
N VAL A 56 4.28 8.48 -3.55
CA VAL A 56 3.43 9.65 -3.84
C VAL A 56 1.95 9.36 -3.57
N ARG A 57 1.46 8.19 -4.00
CA ARG A 57 0.07 7.76 -3.75
C ARG A 57 -0.25 7.62 -2.26
N ALA A 58 0.69 7.10 -1.48
CA ALA A 58 0.58 6.98 -0.04
C ALA A 58 0.52 8.37 0.64
N LEU A 59 1.33 9.34 0.18
CA LEU A 59 1.23 10.72 0.67
C LEU A 59 -0.11 11.39 0.31
N TYR A 60 -0.68 11.06 -0.86
CA TYR A 60 -2.03 11.48 -1.21
C TYR A 60 -3.08 10.86 -0.28
N ALA A 61 -2.92 9.59 0.11
CA ALA A 61 -3.81 8.93 1.07
C ALA A 61 -3.79 9.62 2.45
N LEU A 62 -2.65 10.17 2.88
CA LEU A 62 -2.58 11.01 4.08
C LEU A 62 -3.16 12.42 3.90
N GLY A 63 -3.40 12.85 2.66
CA GLY A 63 -3.97 14.14 2.34
C GLY A 63 -2.94 15.25 2.10
N HIS A 64 -1.70 14.92 1.71
CA HIS A 64 -0.71 15.94 1.34
C HIS A 64 -1.08 16.63 0.03
N PHE A 65 -0.69 17.90 -0.09
CA PHE A 65 -0.87 18.64 -1.33
C PHE A 65 0.25 18.28 -2.32
N ASN A 66 -0.07 18.26 -3.62
CA ASN A 66 0.92 18.00 -4.66
C ASN A 66 2.08 19.01 -4.66
N TRP A 67 1.80 20.28 -4.33
CA TRP A 67 2.83 21.32 -4.23
C TRP A 67 3.76 21.13 -3.04
N GLU A 68 3.25 20.60 -1.93
CA GLU A 68 4.04 20.31 -0.72
C GLU A 68 5.01 19.15 -1.01
N ILE A 69 4.49 18.07 -1.60
CA ILE A 69 5.30 16.92 -2.04
C ILE A 69 6.38 17.39 -3.02
N ALA A 70 6.00 18.18 -4.03
CA ALA A 70 6.93 18.68 -5.04
C ALA A 70 8.03 19.56 -4.45
N GLN A 71 7.68 20.45 -3.49
CA GLN A 71 8.61 21.32 -2.81
C GLN A 71 9.66 20.52 -2.02
N VAL A 72 9.22 19.55 -1.22
CA VAL A 72 10.13 18.73 -0.42
C VAL A 72 10.99 17.83 -1.31
N ALA A 73 10.41 17.24 -2.35
CA ALA A 73 11.12 16.36 -3.25
C ALA A 73 12.05 17.09 -4.24
N GLY A 74 11.97 18.42 -4.34
CA GLY A 74 12.77 19.17 -5.31
C GLY A 74 12.39 18.89 -6.77
N VAL A 75 11.14 18.47 -7.02
CA VAL A 75 10.61 18.17 -8.37
C VAL A 75 9.48 19.13 -8.75
N SER A 76 9.04 19.10 -10.01
CA SER A 76 7.90 19.91 -10.44
C SER A 76 6.57 19.33 -9.94
N ARG A 77 5.54 20.19 -9.81
CA ARG A 77 4.18 19.73 -9.47
C ARG A 77 3.62 18.77 -10.53
N ASP A 78 3.97 18.99 -11.79
CA ASP A 78 3.57 18.13 -12.89
C ASP A 78 4.23 16.75 -12.79
N ALA A 79 5.48 16.66 -12.31
CA ALA A 79 6.13 15.37 -12.06
C ALA A 79 5.35 14.57 -11.01
N VAL A 80 4.96 15.20 -9.90
CA VAL A 80 4.11 14.58 -8.86
C VAL A 80 2.77 14.10 -9.46
N CYS A 81 2.11 14.94 -10.25
CA CYS A 81 0.85 14.60 -10.92
C CYS A 81 1.01 13.43 -11.92
N ASN A 82 2.10 13.37 -12.68
CA ASN A 82 2.34 12.26 -13.61
C ASN A 82 2.69 10.96 -12.89
N LEU A 83 3.47 11.03 -11.80
CA LEU A 83 3.81 9.88 -10.96
C LEU A 83 2.58 9.30 -10.27
N VAL A 84 1.72 10.12 -9.66
CA VAL A 84 0.53 9.63 -8.96
C VAL A 84 -0.45 8.93 -9.91
N LEU A 85 -0.57 9.44 -11.15
CA LEU A 85 -1.37 8.83 -12.21
C LEU A 85 -0.70 7.61 -12.86
N GLY A 86 0.54 7.28 -12.51
CA GLY A 86 1.28 6.14 -13.06
C GLY A 86 1.65 6.30 -14.54
N ARG A 87 1.82 7.55 -15.01
CA ARG A 87 2.13 7.83 -16.43
C ARG A 87 3.58 7.57 -16.80
N TRP A 88 4.46 7.46 -15.81
CA TRP A 88 5.88 7.21 -16.00
C TRP A 88 6.22 5.79 -15.59
N SER A 89 6.90 5.05 -16.47
CA SER A 89 7.48 3.74 -16.15
C SER A 89 8.85 3.87 -15.48
N THR A 90 9.57 4.95 -15.77
CA THR A 90 10.90 5.25 -15.26
C THR A 90 11.04 6.73 -14.90
N LEU A 91 11.97 7.05 -14.00
CA LEU A 91 12.37 8.42 -13.64
C LEU A 91 13.86 8.49 -13.33
N GLU A 92 14.42 9.69 -13.40
CA GLU A 92 15.81 9.95 -13.02
C GLU A 92 16.05 9.59 -11.53
N VAL A 93 17.22 9.01 -11.23
CA VAL A 93 17.62 8.67 -9.84
C VAL A 93 17.47 9.86 -8.88
N SER A 94 17.84 11.07 -9.31
CA SER A 94 17.75 12.28 -8.47
C SER A 94 16.30 12.62 -8.09
N ALA A 95 15.34 12.37 -8.99
CA ALA A 95 13.93 12.54 -8.71
C ALA A 95 13.40 11.44 -7.78
N ASP A 96 13.85 10.18 -7.93
CA ASP A 96 13.52 9.10 -6.98
C ASP A 96 14.06 9.40 -5.57
N ASP A 97 15.29 9.93 -5.47
CA ASP A 97 15.89 10.38 -4.21
C ASP A 97 15.04 11.44 -3.53
N GLY A 98 14.63 12.46 -4.29
CA GLY A 98 13.75 13.52 -3.79
C GLY A 98 12.41 12.98 -3.28
N ILE A 99 11.80 12.05 -4.02
CA ILE A 99 10.53 11.44 -3.61
C ILE A 99 10.67 10.59 -2.35
N ARG A 100 11.78 9.85 -2.17
CA ARG A 100 12.08 9.12 -0.93
C ARG A 100 12.22 10.07 0.24
N ALA A 101 13.03 11.12 0.09
CA ALA A 101 13.20 12.12 1.14
C ALA A 101 11.87 12.80 1.52
N ALA A 102 11.03 13.11 0.53
CA ALA A 102 9.70 13.63 0.77
C ALA A 102 8.81 12.62 1.51
N TYR A 103 8.85 11.36 1.12
CA TYR A 103 8.12 10.30 1.81
C TYR A 103 8.54 10.18 3.27
N ASP A 104 9.83 10.09 3.55
CA ASP A 104 10.37 9.97 4.92
C ASP A 104 9.95 11.16 5.80
N GLN A 105 9.89 12.37 5.24
CA GLN A 105 9.51 13.57 5.97
C GLN A 105 7.99 13.75 6.15
N LEU A 106 7.19 13.23 5.22
CA LEU A 106 5.74 13.47 5.14
C LEU A 106 4.92 12.28 5.69
N SER A 107 5.43 11.05 5.63
CA SER A 107 4.67 9.82 5.90
C SER A 107 4.14 9.69 7.34
N MET A 108 4.72 10.42 8.29
CA MET A 108 4.31 10.39 9.71
C MET A 108 3.32 11.50 10.09
N ARG A 109 2.82 12.28 9.13
CA ARG A 109 1.89 13.39 9.39
C ARG A 109 0.71 13.37 8.44
N ALA A 110 -0.46 13.73 8.95
CA ALA A 110 -1.63 13.95 8.09
C ALA A 110 -1.49 15.27 7.33
N GLY A 111 -1.77 15.25 6.03
CA GLY A 111 -1.88 16.46 5.23
C GLY A 111 -3.25 17.13 5.35
N GLY A 112 -3.33 18.40 4.94
CA GLY A 112 -4.54 19.23 5.07
C GLY A 112 -5.54 19.13 3.91
N SER A 113 -5.25 18.37 2.87
CA SER A 113 -6.08 18.30 1.65
C SER A 113 -7.09 17.16 1.70
N TRP A 114 -8.35 17.50 1.98
CA TRP A 114 -9.46 16.54 1.87
C TRP A 114 -9.61 15.99 0.44
N LYS A 115 -9.27 16.80 -0.57
CA LYS A 115 -9.39 16.42 -1.99
C LYS A 115 -8.43 15.31 -2.39
N THR A 116 -7.18 15.37 -1.94
CA THR A 116 -6.18 14.34 -2.26
C THR A 116 -6.47 13.05 -1.51
N ARG A 117 -6.91 13.15 -0.24
CA ARG A 117 -7.40 11.99 0.52
C ARG A 117 -8.56 11.29 -0.19
N LYS A 118 -9.60 12.06 -0.58
CA LYS A 118 -10.75 11.50 -1.31
C LYS A 118 -10.34 10.88 -2.64
N LEU A 119 -9.41 11.49 -3.36
CA LEU A 119 -8.90 10.94 -4.62
C LEU A 119 -8.17 9.60 -4.38
N ALA A 120 -7.36 9.51 -3.33
CA ALA A 120 -6.67 8.28 -2.94
C ALA A 120 -7.66 7.18 -2.57
N GLU A 121 -8.68 7.48 -1.78
CA GLU A 121 -9.77 6.56 -1.44
C GLU A 121 -10.47 6.03 -2.70
N GLN A 122 -10.85 6.92 -3.62
CA GLN A 122 -11.53 6.55 -4.87
C GLN A 122 -10.69 5.64 -5.77
N ASN A 123 -9.36 5.77 -5.72
CA ASN A 123 -8.45 4.96 -6.52
C ASN A 123 -7.86 3.76 -5.73
N GLY A 124 -8.28 3.55 -4.48
CA GLY A 124 -7.78 2.46 -3.63
C GLY A 124 -6.29 2.54 -3.33
N TRP A 125 -5.74 3.76 -3.26
CA TRP A 125 -4.33 3.99 -2.95
C TRP A 125 -4.08 3.81 -1.46
N ALA A 126 -3.15 2.92 -1.15
CA ALA A 126 -2.84 2.54 0.23
C ALA A 126 -1.97 3.61 0.93
N PRO A 127 -2.19 3.86 2.24
CA PRO A 127 -1.39 4.80 3.05
C PRO A 127 0.01 4.25 3.36
N PRO A 128 0.92 5.05 3.94
CA PRO A 128 2.29 4.62 4.23
C PRO A 128 2.40 3.34 5.07
N LEU A 129 1.61 3.23 6.15
CA LEU A 129 1.65 2.07 7.05
C LEU A 129 1.19 0.75 6.40
N ALA A 130 0.56 0.82 5.23
CA ALA A 130 0.19 -0.37 4.46
C ALA A 130 1.36 -0.90 3.62
N TRP A 131 2.44 -0.13 3.45
CA TRP A 131 3.62 -0.56 2.71
C TRP A 131 4.75 -0.90 3.68
N ASP A 132 5.40 -2.01 3.42
CA ASP A 132 6.69 -2.33 4.03
C ASP A 132 7.80 -1.55 3.32
N ASP A 133 8.55 -0.77 4.08
CA ASP A 133 9.61 0.11 3.58
C ASP A 133 10.71 -0.64 2.82
N ASP A 134 10.94 -1.92 3.14
CA ASP A 134 11.95 -2.76 2.48
C ASP A 134 11.46 -3.29 1.12
N THR A 135 10.14 -3.43 0.93
CA THR A 135 9.55 -4.08 -0.25
C THR A 135 8.74 -3.14 -1.14
N ILE A 136 8.50 -1.90 -0.73
CA ILE A 136 7.72 -0.90 -1.48
C ILE A 136 8.23 -0.66 -2.93
N ASP A 137 9.49 -0.96 -3.21
CA ASP A 137 10.09 -0.85 -4.55
C ASP A 137 9.93 -2.11 -5.42
N ASP A 138 9.57 -3.25 -4.83
CA ASP A 138 9.36 -4.52 -5.54
C ASP A 138 8.02 -4.50 -6.31
N PRO A 139 8.01 -4.64 -7.65
CA PRO A 139 6.77 -4.69 -8.42
C PRO A 139 5.76 -5.74 -7.94
N ALA A 140 6.21 -6.83 -7.31
CA ALA A 140 5.36 -7.88 -6.76
C ALA A 140 4.79 -7.55 -5.36
N ALA A 141 5.31 -6.52 -4.68
CA ALA A 141 4.81 -6.12 -3.37
C ALA A 141 3.36 -5.64 -3.44
N VAL A 142 2.59 -6.08 -2.45
CA VAL A 142 1.19 -5.72 -2.25
C VAL A 142 1.05 -5.00 -0.91
N PRO A 143 0.22 -3.95 -0.82
CA PRO A 143 0.03 -3.25 0.44
C PRO A 143 -0.81 -4.11 1.39
N ASP A 144 -0.44 -4.13 2.66
CA ASP A 144 -1.28 -4.66 3.73
C ASP A 144 -2.44 -3.70 3.97
N ARG A 145 -3.65 -4.15 3.62
CA ARG A 145 -4.88 -3.37 3.80
C ARG A 145 -5.57 -3.65 5.13
N GLY A 146 -4.95 -4.45 6.00
CA GLY A 146 -5.57 -4.98 7.18
C GLY A 146 -6.73 -5.93 6.86
N GLU A 147 -7.39 -6.40 7.91
CA GLU A 147 -8.61 -7.17 7.80
C GLU A 147 -9.77 -6.25 7.38
N GLN A 148 -10.49 -6.59 6.32
CA GLN A 148 -11.67 -5.85 5.89
C GLN A 148 -12.85 -6.20 6.80
N VAL A 149 -12.92 -5.55 7.95
CA VAL A 149 -14.06 -5.66 8.86
C VAL A 149 -15.20 -4.75 8.41
N PRO A 150 -16.48 -5.15 8.57
CA PRO A 150 -17.60 -4.27 8.32
C PRO A 150 -17.48 -2.98 9.15
N ARG A 151 -17.74 -1.83 8.54
CA ARG A 151 -17.58 -0.52 9.20
C ARG A 151 -18.29 -0.40 10.56
N PHE A 152 -19.41 -1.10 10.76
CA PHE A 152 -20.10 -1.07 12.05
C PHE A 152 -19.34 -1.83 13.15
N VAL A 153 -18.56 -2.85 12.79
CA VAL A 153 -17.68 -3.60 13.69
C VAL A 153 -16.55 -2.69 14.15
N GLU A 154 -15.81 -2.11 13.21
CA GLU A 154 -14.71 -1.18 13.49
C GLU A 154 -15.16 0.01 14.36
N LEU A 155 -16.29 0.64 14.03
CA LEU A 155 -16.83 1.76 14.81
C LEU A 155 -17.27 1.32 16.21
N ALA A 156 -17.83 0.12 16.36
CA ALA A 156 -18.26 -0.37 17.66
C ALA A 156 -17.06 -0.70 18.55
N GLU A 157 -16.06 -1.41 18.05
CA GLU A 157 -14.86 -1.80 18.81
C GLU A 157 -14.06 -0.58 19.26
N ASN A 158 -13.73 0.34 18.34
CA ASN A 158 -13.06 1.58 18.69
C ASN A 158 -13.90 2.45 19.64
N GLY A 159 -15.22 2.42 19.47
CA GLY A 159 -16.14 3.11 20.37
C GLY A 159 -16.14 2.54 21.79
N PHE A 160 -16.17 1.20 21.93
CA PHE A 160 -16.11 0.54 23.24
C PHE A 160 -14.76 0.78 23.90
N GLU A 161 -13.65 0.75 23.16
CA GLU A 161 -12.34 1.07 23.73
C GLU A 161 -12.28 2.50 24.28
N LEU A 162 -12.78 3.49 23.53
CA LEU A 162 -12.83 4.88 23.99
C LEU A 162 -13.71 5.06 25.22
N GLU A 163 -14.84 4.35 25.31
CA GLU A 163 -15.75 4.41 26.46
C GLU A 163 -15.17 3.68 27.68
N GLU A 164 -14.71 2.44 27.52
CA GLU A 164 -14.34 1.54 28.62
C GLU A 164 -12.92 1.79 29.12
N ARG A 165 -11.95 1.97 28.21
CA ARG A 165 -10.53 2.12 28.56
C ARG A 165 -10.15 3.56 28.85
N HIS A 166 -10.75 4.49 28.11
CA HIS A 166 -10.43 5.92 28.20
C HIS A 166 -11.51 6.75 28.91
N GLY A 167 -12.63 6.14 29.29
CA GLY A 167 -13.69 6.80 30.07
C GLY A 167 -14.42 7.91 29.33
N PHE A 168 -14.33 7.96 27.99
CA PHE A 168 -15.02 8.99 27.22
C PHE A 168 -16.53 8.72 27.16
N THR A 169 -17.32 9.80 27.06
CA THR A 169 -18.74 9.64 26.74
C THR A 169 -18.91 9.26 25.28
N ARG A 170 -20.05 8.67 24.92
CA ARG A 170 -20.36 8.29 23.52
C ARG A 170 -20.25 9.45 22.54
N GLU A 171 -20.62 10.66 22.96
CA GLU A 171 -20.50 11.88 22.13
C GLU A 171 -19.02 12.24 21.90
N GLN A 172 -18.20 12.17 22.96
CA GLN A 172 -16.76 12.42 22.89
C GLN A 172 -16.00 11.37 22.08
N ALA A 173 -16.43 10.11 22.16
CA ALA A 173 -15.89 9.02 21.35
C ALA A 173 -16.26 9.21 19.88
N ALA A 174 -17.53 9.50 19.57
CA ALA A 174 -18.00 9.75 18.20
C ALA A 174 -17.24 10.92 17.55
N ALA A 175 -17.05 12.02 18.28
CA ALA A 175 -16.28 13.17 17.80
C ALA A 175 -14.83 12.80 17.45
N ARG A 176 -14.18 11.95 18.26
CA ARG A 176 -12.81 11.47 18.01
C ARG A 176 -12.73 10.53 16.79
N LEU A 177 -13.75 9.70 16.60
CA LEU A 177 -13.88 8.80 15.45
C LEU A 177 -14.38 9.53 14.18
N GLY A 178 -14.67 10.83 14.26
CA GLY A 178 -15.14 11.62 13.12
C GLY A 178 -16.54 11.25 12.63
N VAL A 179 -17.39 10.69 13.49
CA VAL A 179 -18.79 10.33 13.19
C VAL A 179 -19.76 11.03 14.13
N SER A 180 -21.05 11.05 13.78
CA SER A 180 -22.08 11.54 14.70
C SER A 180 -22.36 10.53 15.82
N ARG A 181 -22.81 11.00 16.99
CA ARG A 181 -23.21 10.12 18.10
C ARG A 181 -24.23 9.06 17.66
N GLY A 182 -25.18 9.43 16.80
CA GLY A 182 -26.20 8.51 16.29
C GLY A 182 -25.62 7.39 15.42
N VAL A 183 -24.62 7.69 14.60
CA VAL A 183 -23.91 6.69 13.78
C VAL A 183 -23.15 5.72 14.69
N LEU A 184 -22.42 6.23 15.69
CA LEU A 184 -21.70 5.38 16.64
C LEU A 184 -22.64 4.49 17.46
N GLN A 185 -23.75 5.05 17.96
CA GLN A 185 -24.76 4.29 18.71
C GLN A 185 -25.37 3.18 17.86
N LYS A 186 -25.69 3.45 16.59
CA LYS A 186 -26.22 2.44 15.67
C LYS A 186 -25.21 1.33 15.42
N ALA A 187 -23.94 1.67 15.20
CA ALA A 187 -22.88 0.69 14.98
C ALA A 187 -22.70 -0.24 16.19
N MET A 188 -22.64 0.30 17.41
CA MET A 188 -22.56 -0.48 18.64
C MET A 188 -23.77 -1.39 18.86
N GLY A 189 -24.97 -0.93 18.51
CA GLY A 189 -26.18 -1.76 18.56
C GLY A 189 -26.13 -2.93 17.59
N GLN A 190 -25.71 -2.69 16.34
CA GLN A 190 -25.52 -3.73 15.33
C GLN A 190 -24.45 -4.74 15.74
N TYR A 191 -23.35 -4.28 16.32
CA TYR A 191 -22.29 -5.17 16.81
C TYR A 191 -22.79 -6.10 17.93
N ARG A 192 -23.54 -5.57 18.91
CA ARG A 192 -24.12 -6.40 19.97
C ARG A 192 -25.13 -7.41 19.44
N ALA A 193 -25.96 -7.01 18.47
CA ALA A 193 -26.89 -7.93 17.81
C ALA A 193 -26.14 -9.06 17.09
N ALA A 194 -25.11 -8.72 16.31
CA ALA A 194 -24.28 -9.71 15.62
C ALA A 194 -23.55 -10.65 16.58
N GLN A 195 -23.02 -10.14 17.71
CA GLN A 195 -22.42 -10.96 18.76
C GLN A 195 -23.44 -11.87 19.46
N SER A 196 -24.68 -11.42 19.66
CA SER A 196 -25.74 -12.26 20.24
C SER A 196 -26.23 -13.36 19.29
N GLU A 197 -26.25 -13.09 17.98
CA GLU A 197 -26.54 -14.09 16.95
C GLU A 197 -25.39 -15.10 16.81
N ALA A 198 -24.13 -14.64 16.90
CA ALA A 198 -22.94 -15.51 16.91
C ALA A 198 -22.77 -16.31 18.21
N GLY A 199 -23.29 -15.80 19.33
CA GLY A 199 -23.30 -16.44 20.64
C GLY A 199 -24.41 -17.47 20.86
N THR A 200 -25.27 -17.73 19.86
CA THR A 200 -26.20 -18.87 19.85
C THR A 200 -25.46 -20.09 19.29
N PRO A 201 -25.17 -21.15 20.08
CA PRO A 201 -24.30 -22.24 19.64
C PRO A 201 -24.85 -23.16 18.53
N ASP A 202 -25.99 -22.86 17.92
CA ASP A 202 -26.67 -23.79 17.02
C ASP A 202 -27.47 -23.06 15.93
N ALA A 203 -26.78 -22.58 14.90
CA ALA A 203 -27.43 -22.16 13.65
C ALA A 203 -26.54 -22.16 12.40
N TYR A 204 -25.24 -22.47 12.51
CA TYR A 204 -24.33 -22.58 11.35
C TYR A 204 -23.89 -24.02 11.02
N VAL A 205 -24.56 -25.04 11.58
CA VAL A 205 -24.45 -26.45 11.12
C VAL A 205 -25.79 -26.95 10.57
N THR A 206 -26.42 -26.16 9.68
CA THR A 206 -27.56 -26.65 8.91
C THR A 206 -27.46 -26.23 7.44
N ARG A 207 -26.32 -26.56 6.79
CA ARG A 207 -26.23 -26.63 5.32
C ARG A 207 -25.37 -27.77 4.76
N GLU A 208 -25.10 -28.83 5.53
CA GLU A 208 -24.52 -30.07 4.97
C GLU A 208 -25.29 -31.36 5.29
N ARG A 209 -26.50 -31.29 5.87
CA ARG A 209 -27.28 -32.50 6.18
C ARG A 209 -28.60 -32.70 5.43
N THR A 210 -28.84 -31.94 4.37
CA THR A 210 -30.04 -32.14 3.51
C THR A 210 -29.73 -32.62 2.09
N MET A 211 -28.51 -33.14 1.84
CA MET A 211 -28.19 -33.81 0.56
C MET A 211 -27.89 -35.31 0.66
N SER A 212 -27.84 -35.88 1.88
CA SER A 212 -27.50 -37.31 2.07
C SER A 212 -28.71 -38.21 2.41
N GLN A 213 -29.92 -37.65 2.58
CA GLN A 213 -31.14 -38.46 2.78
C GLN A 213 -31.94 -38.73 1.51
N ASN A 214 -31.77 -37.96 0.42
CA ASN A 214 -32.46 -38.21 -0.86
C ASN A 214 -31.69 -39.11 -1.85
N GLN A 215 -30.56 -39.71 -1.44
CA GLN A 215 -29.82 -40.67 -2.26
C GLN A 215 -29.84 -42.12 -1.73
N MET A 216 -30.67 -42.41 -0.71
CA MET A 216 -30.90 -43.79 -0.23
C MET A 216 -32.30 -44.35 -0.54
N GLU A 217 -33.19 -43.58 -1.17
CA GLU A 217 -34.56 -44.02 -1.48
C GLU A 217 -34.79 -44.37 -2.97
N GLU A 218 -33.75 -44.34 -3.80
CA GLU A 218 -33.83 -44.65 -5.25
C GLU A 218 -33.01 -45.90 -5.64
N ALA A 219 -32.78 -46.80 -4.68
CA ALA A 219 -32.09 -48.09 -4.89
C ALA A 219 -32.76 -49.24 -4.13
N ALA A 220 -34.10 -49.28 -4.13
CA ALA A 220 -34.89 -50.44 -3.72
C ALA A 220 -35.83 -50.86 -4.85
#